data_AF-A0A0E9MRM2-F1
#
_entry.id   AF-A0A0E9MRM2-F1
#
_cell.length_a   1.000
_cell.length_b   1.000
_cell.length_c   1.000
_cell.angle_alpha   90.00
_cell.angle_beta   90.00
_cell.angle_gamma   90.00
#
_symmetry.space_group_name_H-M   'P 1'
#
loop_
_entity.id
_entity.type
_entity.pdbx_description
1 polymer ?
#
loop_
_entity_poly.entity_id
_entity_poly.type
_entity_poly.pdbx_seq_one_letter_code
_entity_poly.pdbx_strand_id
1 'polypeptide(L)'
;MAVVAAASVSASLPAAAATYLPVGPQQNVALATVLGGGWTLCYQKTMSVGLGASALDELAACGAPGKSVMLAGRQTGSNTLLLLAQAPYADVTFNTGAADNGITHNANGSEWYYSDLWSWGYAEAGAAVRKFECDTNAGPLRMCLHTLASGVGGFRIGDNTGLNNSVDFEKLIFVNAGNAVPEPASWAMMLAGFGLLGMAARRRAKVAFA
;
A
#
# COMPACT_ATOMS: atom_id res chain seq x y z
N MET A 1 53.29 -11.82 12.51
CA MET A 1 52.65 -11.53 11.21
C MET A 1 51.17 -11.32 11.50
N ALA A 2 50.73 -10.07 11.71
CA ALA A 2 49.34 -9.76 12.05
C ALA A 2 48.60 -9.34 10.77
N VAL A 3 47.60 -10.13 10.38
CA VAL A 3 46.73 -9.83 9.24
C VAL A 3 45.67 -8.85 9.72
N VAL A 4 45.72 -7.62 9.22
CA VAL A 4 44.68 -6.61 9.47
C VAL A 4 43.56 -6.86 8.47
N ALA A 5 42.40 -7.30 8.97
CA ALA A 5 41.18 -7.43 8.17
C ALA A 5 40.59 -6.04 7.92
N ALA A 6 40.62 -5.57 6.67
CA ALA A 6 39.94 -4.36 6.26
C ALA A 6 38.44 -4.65 6.09
N ALA A 7 37.60 -4.13 6.98
CA ALA A 7 36.16 -4.14 6.80
C ALA A 7 35.78 -3.11 5.73
N SER A 8 35.27 -3.57 4.59
CA SER A 8 34.72 -2.71 3.55
C SER A 8 33.33 -2.21 3.98
N VAL A 9 33.24 -0.93 4.30
CA VAL A 9 31.96 -0.25 4.49
C VAL A 9 31.34 -0.03 3.10
N SER A 10 30.33 -0.82 2.77
CA SER A 10 29.53 -0.61 1.56
C SER A 10 28.56 0.53 1.83
N ALA A 11 28.81 1.71 1.27
CA ALA A 11 27.85 2.80 1.30
C ALA A 11 26.73 2.49 0.31
N SER A 12 25.50 2.30 0.79
CA SER A 12 24.32 2.23 -0.06
C SER A 12 24.03 3.60 -0.64
N LEU A 13 23.85 3.67 -1.97
CA LEU A 13 23.37 4.88 -2.62
C LEU A 13 21.92 5.14 -2.17
N PRO A 14 21.51 6.42 -2.03
CA PRO A 14 20.12 6.74 -1.72
C PRO A 14 19.22 6.21 -2.85
N ALA A 15 18.16 5.50 -2.49
CA ALA A 15 17.11 5.18 -3.45
C ALA A 15 16.52 6.50 -3.99
N ALA A 16 16.42 6.65 -5.31
CA ALA A 16 15.79 7.81 -5.90
C ALA A 16 14.32 7.91 -5.41
N ALA A 17 13.94 9.08 -4.90
CA ALA A 17 12.58 9.32 -4.41
C ALA A 17 11.56 9.18 -5.55
N ALA A 18 10.39 8.61 -5.27
CA ALA A 18 9.30 8.55 -6.23
C ALA A 18 8.86 9.96 -6.65
N THR A 19 8.70 10.16 -7.96
CA THR A 19 8.28 11.44 -8.54
C THR A 19 6.79 11.45 -8.89
N TYR A 20 6.16 10.28 -9.00
CA TYR A 20 4.70 10.14 -9.13
C TYR A 20 4.14 9.53 -7.85
N LEU A 21 3.45 10.34 -7.04
CA LEU A 21 2.82 9.90 -5.78
C LEU A 21 1.33 10.31 -5.80
N PRO A 22 0.47 9.53 -6.47
CA PRO A 22 -0.95 9.88 -6.55
C PRO A 22 -1.61 9.83 -5.17
N VAL A 23 -2.53 10.76 -4.94
CA VAL A 23 -3.42 10.80 -3.78
C VAL A 23 -4.82 10.43 -4.25
N GLY A 24 -5.44 9.50 -3.55
CA GLY A 24 -6.73 8.92 -3.90
C GLY A 24 -6.71 8.08 -5.20
N PRO A 25 -7.88 7.52 -5.58
CA PRO A 25 -8.01 6.81 -6.83
C PRO A 25 -7.86 7.74 -8.04
N GLN A 26 -7.08 7.32 -9.03
CA GLN A 26 -6.84 8.04 -10.27
C GLN A 26 -7.24 7.16 -11.47
N GLN A 27 -7.81 7.78 -12.49
CA GLN A 27 -8.22 7.09 -13.71
C GLN A 27 -7.38 7.50 -14.92
N ASN A 28 -7.34 6.61 -15.93
CA ASN A 28 -6.74 6.88 -17.23
C ASN A 28 -5.27 7.34 -17.15
N VAL A 29 -4.49 6.73 -16.26
CA VAL A 29 -3.08 7.07 -16.04
C VAL A 29 -2.22 6.24 -16.98
N ALA A 30 -1.30 6.88 -17.72
CA ALA A 30 -0.35 6.16 -18.55
C ALA A 30 0.59 5.29 -17.69
N LEU A 31 0.82 4.04 -18.11
CA LEU A 31 1.76 3.13 -17.44
C LEU A 31 3.16 3.75 -17.35
N ALA A 32 3.58 4.48 -18.39
CA ALA A 32 4.86 5.17 -18.41
C ALA A 32 4.99 6.23 -17.29
N THR A 33 3.89 6.88 -16.89
CA THR A 33 3.86 7.82 -15.76
C THR A 33 4.15 7.11 -14.44
N VAL A 34 3.57 5.92 -14.24
CA VAL A 34 3.81 5.11 -13.04
C VAL A 34 5.24 4.59 -12.99
N LEU A 35 5.72 3.97 -14.08
CA LEU A 35 7.07 3.40 -14.14
C LEU A 35 8.16 4.48 -14.08
N GLY A 36 8.03 5.55 -14.88
CA GLY A 36 8.93 6.70 -14.81
C GLY A 36 8.82 7.48 -13.50
N GLY A 37 7.72 7.28 -12.78
CA GLY A 37 7.43 7.81 -11.46
C GLY A 37 8.16 7.14 -10.30
N GLY A 38 8.94 6.09 -10.58
CA GLY A 38 9.70 5.32 -9.58
C GLY A 38 8.98 4.08 -9.05
N TRP A 39 7.84 3.69 -9.62
CA TRP A 39 7.14 2.47 -9.25
C TRP A 39 7.63 1.27 -10.05
N THR A 40 7.76 0.13 -9.38
CA THR A 40 8.15 -1.13 -10.00
C THR A 40 6.96 -2.07 -10.04
N LEU A 41 6.61 -2.56 -11.24
CA LEU A 41 5.60 -3.61 -11.39
C LEU A 41 6.13 -4.93 -10.81
N CYS A 42 5.39 -5.53 -9.89
CA CYS A 42 5.81 -6.78 -9.23
C CYS A 42 4.80 -7.92 -9.38
N TYR A 43 3.53 -7.62 -9.65
CA TYR A 43 2.50 -8.61 -9.91
C TYR A 43 1.60 -8.15 -11.06
N GLN A 44 1.28 -9.07 -11.97
CA GLN A 44 0.36 -8.85 -13.08
C GLN A 44 -0.33 -10.17 -13.43
N LYS A 45 -1.66 -10.19 -13.36
CA LYS A 45 -2.50 -11.30 -13.79
C LYS A 45 -3.83 -10.79 -14.32
N THR A 46 -4.44 -11.53 -15.24
CA THR A 46 -5.82 -11.28 -15.67
C THR A 46 -6.78 -11.30 -14.48
N MET A 47 -7.93 -10.65 -14.64
CA MET A 47 -8.99 -10.68 -13.64
C MET A 47 -9.56 -12.08 -13.45
N SER A 48 -9.38 -13.01 -14.38
CA SER A 48 -9.77 -14.43 -14.25
C SER A 48 -8.96 -15.25 -13.25
N VAL A 49 -7.77 -14.81 -12.86
CA VAL A 49 -6.87 -15.57 -11.96
C VAL A 49 -7.11 -15.12 -10.52
N GLY A 50 -7.42 -16.03 -9.58
CA GLY A 50 -7.55 -15.66 -8.17
C GLY A 50 -6.23 -15.25 -7.52
N LEU A 51 -6.30 -14.42 -6.47
CA LEU A 51 -5.17 -14.21 -5.54
C LEU A 51 -5.00 -15.38 -4.57
N GLY A 52 -6.00 -16.27 -4.48
CA GLY A 52 -6.06 -17.31 -3.45
C GLY A 52 -6.63 -16.78 -2.14
N ALA A 53 -6.37 -17.49 -1.04
CA ALA A 53 -6.93 -17.19 0.28
C ALA A 53 -6.44 -15.88 0.92
N SER A 54 -5.38 -15.27 0.38
CA SER A 54 -4.77 -14.05 0.91
C SER A 54 -4.08 -13.25 -0.20
N ALA A 55 -4.15 -11.91 -0.12
CA ALA A 55 -3.32 -11.06 -0.97
C ALA A 55 -1.89 -10.89 -0.42
N LEU A 56 -1.65 -11.26 0.85
CA LEU A 56 -0.37 -11.08 1.52
C LEU A 56 0.73 -11.95 0.91
N ASP A 57 0.39 -13.14 0.40
CA ASP A 57 1.37 -14.03 -0.22
C ASP A 57 1.99 -13.39 -1.48
N GLU A 58 1.14 -12.81 -2.34
CA GLU A 58 1.58 -12.09 -3.53
C GLU A 58 2.35 -10.80 -3.18
N LEU A 59 1.90 -10.09 -2.14
CA LEU A 59 2.60 -8.90 -1.63
C LEU A 59 3.97 -9.24 -1.01
N ALA A 60 4.09 -10.37 -0.32
CA ALA A 60 5.36 -10.85 0.21
C ALA A 60 6.31 -11.23 -0.93
N ALA A 61 5.83 -11.91 -1.97
CA ALA A 61 6.60 -12.21 -3.19
C ALA A 61 7.05 -10.93 -3.92
N CYS A 62 6.22 -9.88 -3.88
CA CYS A 62 6.56 -8.53 -4.35
C CYS A 62 7.59 -7.79 -3.48
N GLY A 63 7.94 -8.31 -2.30
CA GLY A 63 8.73 -7.59 -1.31
C GLY A 63 8.08 -6.28 -0.88
N ALA A 64 6.75 -6.25 -0.80
CA ALA A 64 5.94 -5.09 -0.43
C ALA A 64 6.00 -4.68 1.05
N PRO A 65 6.27 -5.56 2.04
CA PRO A 65 6.36 -5.14 3.43
C PRO A 65 7.35 -3.97 3.63
N GLY A 66 6.88 -2.92 4.30
CA GLY A 66 7.66 -1.69 4.54
C GLY A 66 7.73 -0.71 3.37
N LYS A 67 7.03 -0.97 2.26
CA LYS A 67 7.00 -0.13 1.06
C LYS A 67 5.64 0.52 0.84
N SER A 68 5.55 1.43 -0.13
CA SER A 68 4.27 1.85 -0.68
C SER A 68 3.79 0.86 -1.73
N VAL A 69 2.50 0.57 -1.73
CA VAL A 69 1.84 -0.37 -2.64
C VAL A 69 0.80 0.37 -3.45
N MET A 70 0.83 0.15 -4.76
CA MET A 70 -0.19 0.64 -5.69
C MET A 70 -0.95 -0.55 -6.25
N LEU A 71 -2.27 -0.55 -6.06
CA LEU A 71 -3.18 -1.50 -6.66
C LEU A 71 -3.86 -0.85 -7.87
N ALA A 72 -3.72 -1.48 -9.05
CA ALA A 72 -4.19 -0.93 -10.30
C ALA A 72 -4.88 -1.98 -11.18
N GLY A 73 -5.70 -1.51 -12.11
CA GLY A 73 -6.37 -2.33 -13.12
C GLY A 73 -6.35 -1.69 -14.50
N ARG A 74 -6.32 -2.52 -15.55
CA ARG A 74 -6.38 -2.07 -16.96
C ARG A 74 -7.04 -3.10 -17.87
N GLN A 75 -7.33 -2.69 -19.10
CA GLN A 75 -7.52 -3.65 -20.20
C GLN A 75 -6.21 -4.38 -20.49
N THR A 76 -6.29 -5.69 -20.68
CA THR A 76 -5.12 -6.57 -20.88
C THR A 76 -4.22 -6.04 -21.99
N GLY A 77 -2.94 -5.81 -21.65
CA GLY A 77 -1.93 -5.30 -22.59
C GLY A 77 -1.99 -3.80 -22.87
N SER A 78 -2.95 -3.04 -22.32
CA SER A 78 -3.04 -1.60 -22.52
C SER A 78 -1.88 -0.86 -21.83
N ASN A 79 -1.41 0.23 -22.44
CA ASN A 79 -0.48 1.16 -21.79
C ASN A 79 -1.19 2.21 -20.91
N THR A 80 -2.50 2.10 -20.73
CA THR A 80 -3.29 2.98 -19.86
C THR A 80 -3.87 2.16 -18.71
N LEU A 81 -3.56 2.57 -17.49
CA LEU A 81 -4.20 2.09 -16.27
C LEU A 81 -5.57 2.76 -16.16
N LEU A 82 -6.63 1.95 -16.16
CA LEU A 82 -8.00 2.44 -16.05
C LEU A 82 -8.27 3.02 -14.68
N LEU A 83 -7.71 2.40 -13.64
CA LEU A 83 -7.84 2.83 -12.26
C LEU A 83 -6.60 2.42 -11.48
N LEU A 84 -6.13 3.28 -10.58
CA LEU A 84 -5.11 2.98 -9.61
C LEU A 84 -5.35 3.75 -8.31
N ALA A 85 -4.88 3.20 -7.19
CA ALA A 85 -4.71 3.92 -5.93
C ALA A 85 -3.47 3.36 -5.22
N GLN A 86 -2.86 4.15 -4.35
CA GLN A 86 -1.70 3.71 -3.57
C GLN A 86 -1.79 4.18 -2.12
N ALA A 87 -1.17 3.42 -1.22
CA ALA A 87 -0.88 3.81 0.16
C ALA A 87 0.28 2.96 0.68
N PRO A 88 0.84 3.25 1.88
CA PRO A 88 1.77 2.35 2.55
C PRO A 88 1.21 0.92 2.67
N TYR A 89 2.10 -0.07 2.63
CA TYR A 89 1.75 -1.50 2.75
C TYR A 89 0.82 -1.77 3.93
N ALA A 90 1.16 -1.24 5.11
CA ALA A 90 0.39 -1.46 6.33
C ALA A 90 -1.06 -0.94 6.23
N ASP A 91 -1.28 0.12 5.43
CA ASP A 91 -2.59 0.71 5.23
C ASP A 91 -3.42 -0.08 4.21
N VAL A 92 -2.83 -0.47 3.07
CA VAL A 92 -3.57 -1.25 2.06
C VAL A 92 -3.92 -2.66 2.56
N THR A 93 -3.17 -3.18 3.53
CA THR A 93 -3.42 -4.49 4.16
C THR A 93 -4.05 -4.39 5.54
N PHE A 94 -4.53 -3.21 5.95
CA PHE A 94 -5.20 -3.07 7.25
C PHE A 94 -6.46 -3.93 7.25
N ASN A 95 -6.53 -4.92 8.16
CA ASN A 95 -7.65 -5.84 8.20
C ASN A 95 -8.91 -5.11 8.69
N THR A 96 -9.93 -5.06 7.84
CA THR A 96 -11.22 -4.38 8.08
C THR A 96 -12.37 -5.36 8.31
N GLY A 97 -12.06 -6.64 8.48
CA GLY A 97 -13.04 -7.72 8.68
C GLY A 97 -13.72 -8.20 7.39
N ALA A 98 -14.08 -9.49 7.40
CA ALA A 98 -14.88 -10.14 6.37
C ALA A 98 -16.37 -9.83 6.62
N ALA A 99 -17.13 -9.58 5.56
CA ALA A 99 -18.57 -9.26 5.60
C ALA A 99 -18.99 -8.02 6.42
N ASP A 100 -18.06 -7.29 7.04
CA ASP A 100 -18.30 -6.03 7.76
C ASP A 100 -18.55 -4.87 6.79
N ASN A 101 -19.71 -4.90 6.14
CA ASN A 101 -20.14 -3.89 5.18
C ASN A 101 -20.07 -2.48 5.81
N GLY A 102 -19.24 -1.60 5.25
CA GLY A 102 -19.05 -0.23 5.72
C GLY A 102 -17.79 0.03 6.55
N ILE A 103 -17.05 -1.02 6.95
CA ILE A 103 -15.76 -0.83 7.64
C ILE A 103 -14.63 -0.77 6.62
N THR A 104 -13.93 0.37 6.61
CA THR A 104 -12.80 0.70 5.74
C THR A 104 -11.67 1.32 6.57
N HIS A 105 -10.50 1.48 5.95
CA HIS A 105 -9.35 2.18 6.48
C HIS A 105 -8.98 3.33 5.55
N ASN A 106 -9.15 4.57 6.00
CA ASN A 106 -8.82 5.73 5.19
C ASN A 106 -7.31 5.93 5.15
N ALA A 107 -6.71 5.87 3.96
CA ALA A 107 -5.30 6.14 3.77
C ALA A 107 -5.01 6.72 2.39
N ASN A 108 -4.18 7.77 2.37
CA ASN A 108 -3.75 8.47 1.16
C ASN A 108 -4.92 8.80 0.20
N GLY A 109 -6.03 9.31 0.72
CA GLY A 109 -7.19 9.73 -0.08
C GLY A 109 -8.07 8.59 -0.62
N SER A 110 -7.93 7.36 -0.12
CA SER A 110 -8.79 6.23 -0.48
C SER A 110 -9.34 5.51 0.75
N GLU A 111 -10.53 4.95 0.64
CA GLU A 111 -11.10 4.00 1.60
C GLU A 111 -10.62 2.59 1.27
N TRP A 112 -9.57 2.11 1.94
CA TRP A 112 -9.03 0.77 1.76
C TRP A 112 -9.83 -0.26 2.55
N TYR A 113 -9.86 -1.48 2.04
CA TYR A 113 -10.39 -2.60 2.79
C TYR A 113 -9.65 -3.89 2.42
N TYR A 114 -9.40 -4.68 3.45
CA TYR A 114 -8.72 -5.96 3.34
C TYR A 114 -9.29 -6.96 4.34
N SER A 115 -9.37 -8.22 3.92
CA SER A 115 -9.45 -9.40 4.80
C SER A 115 -8.98 -10.62 4.01
N ASP A 116 -8.31 -11.56 4.67
CA ASP A 116 -8.15 -12.91 4.14
C ASP A 116 -9.53 -13.55 3.94
N LEU A 117 -9.61 -14.53 3.04
CA LEU A 117 -10.83 -15.30 2.76
C LEU A 117 -12.05 -14.44 2.40
N TRP A 118 -11.84 -13.24 1.82
CA TRP A 118 -12.93 -12.33 1.47
C TRP A 118 -12.60 -11.43 0.27
N SER A 119 -12.10 -10.22 0.53
CA SER A 119 -11.79 -9.23 -0.51
C SER A 119 -10.68 -8.28 -0.13
N TRP A 120 -10.02 -7.75 -1.16
CA TRP A 120 -9.05 -6.65 -1.06
C TRP A 120 -9.38 -5.58 -2.10
N GLY A 121 -9.32 -4.30 -1.73
CA GLY A 121 -9.60 -3.22 -2.65
C GLY A 121 -9.65 -1.85 -2.02
N TYR A 122 -10.20 -0.92 -2.76
CA TYR A 122 -10.37 0.47 -2.34
C TYR A 122 -11.57 1.13 -3.01
N ALA A 123 -12.03 2.23 -2.40
CA ALA A 123 -12.96 3.19 -2.96
C ALA A 123 -12.44 4.63 -2.78
N GLU A 124 -13.09 5.61 -3.40
CA GLU A 124 -12.87 7.04 -3.16
C GLU A 124 -13.03 7.38 -1.67
N ALA A 125 -12.25 8.35 -1.17
CA ALA A 125 -12.35 8.83 0.21
C ALA A 125 -13.79 9.16 0.63
N GLY A 126 -14.20 8.70 1.81
CA GLY A 126 -15.56 8.91 2.34
C GLY A 126 -16.66 8.08 1.65
N ALA A 127 -16.34 7.27 0.64
CA ALA A 127 -17.32 6.42 -0.01
C ALA A 127 -17.66 5.20 0.86
N ALA A 128 -18.96 4.92 1.03
CA ALA A 128 -19.39 3.68 1.64
C ALA A 128 -19.03 2.47 0.76
N VAL A 129 -18.65 1.35 1.39
CA VAL A 129 -18.29 0.08 0.73
C VAL A 129 -19.23 -1.03 1.20
N ARG A 130 -19.68 -1.91 0.29
CA ARG A 130 -20.52 -3.07 0.63
C ARG A 130 -19.84 -4.38 0.20
N LYS A 131 -19.03 -4.91 1.12
CA LYS A 131 -18.19 -6.12 1.05
C LYS A 131 -19.00 -7.42 1.21
N PHE A 132 -19.84 -7.82 0.25
CA PHE A 132 -20.49 -9.15 0.29
C PHE A 132 -19.53 -10.32 0.06
N GLU A 133 -18.46 -10.06 -0.67
CA GLU A 133 -17.38 -10.97 -1.12
C GLU A 133 -16.51 -10.14 -2.09
N CYS A 134 -17.09 -9.09 -2.67
CA CYS A 134 -16.43 -7.90 -3.17
C CYS A 134 -17.33 -6.66 -3.02
N ASP A 135 -16.80 -5.46 -3.24
CA ASP A 135 -17.56 -4.20 -3.17
C ASP A 135 -18.58 -4.07 -4.32
N THR A 136 -19.85 -4.09 -3.94
CA THR A 136 -21.00 -4.02 -4.87
C THR A 136 -21.61 -2.63 -5.00
N ASN A 137 -21.10 -1.62 -4.29
CA ASN A 137 -21.61 -0.27 -4.43
C ASN A 137 -21.24 0.34 -5.79
N ALA A 138 -22.07 1.25 -6.29
CA ALA A 138 -21.79 1.97 -7.53
C ALA A 138 -20.68 3.01 -7.34
N GLY A 139 -19.96 3.31 -8.42
CA GLY A 139 -18.98 4.38 -8.46
C GLY A 139 -17.75 4.04 -9.31
N PRO A 140 -17.20 5.04 -10.04
CA PRO A 140 -16.11 4.83 -10.99
C PRO A 140 -14.74 4.67 -10.31
N LEU A 141 -14.59 5.11 -9.07
CA LEU A 141 -13.33 5.14 -8.31
C LEU A 141 -13.24 4.00 -7.30
N ARG A 142 -13.50 2.77 -7.76
CA ARG A 142 -13.56 1.57 -6.92
C ARG A 142 -12.87 0.39 -7.58
N MET A 143 -12.04 -0.33 -6.85
CA MET A 143 -11.44 -1.58 -7.30
C MET A 143 -11.66 -2.66 -6.26
N CYS A 144 -12.00 -3.87 -6.69
CA CYS A 144 -12.19 -4.98 -5.78
C CYS A 144 -11.69 -6.30 -6.36
N LEU A 145 -10.86 -6.99 -5.57
CA LEU A 145 -10.30 -8.30 -5.84
C LEU A 145 -10.76 -9.29 -4.77
N HIS A 146 -11.08 -10.52 -5.16
CA HIS A 146 -11.37 -11.57 -4.20
C HIS A 146 -10.06 -12.12 -3.59
N THR A 147 -10.12 -12.43 -2.29
CA THR A 147 -9.08 -13.17 -1.55
C THR A 147 -9.66 -14.49 -1.04
N LEU A 148 -10.46 -15.17 -1.86
CA LEU A 148 -11.18 -16.38 -1.50
C LEU A 148 -10.35 -17.64 -1.76
N ALA A 149 -10.47 -18.63 -0.86
CA ALA A 149 -9.83 -19.95 -1.03
C ALA A 149 -10.29 -20.71 -2.29
N SER A 150 -11.48 -20.39 -2.80
CA SER A 150 -12.01 -20.94 -4.05
C SER A 150 -11.26 -20.46 -5.31
N GLY A 151 -10.33 -19.50 -5.18
CA GLY A 151 -9.51 -19.04 -6.28
C GLY A 151 -10.27 -18.17 -7.29
N VAL A 152 -11.42 -17.60 -6.90
CA VAL A 152 -12.17 -16.65 -7.72
C VAL A 152 -11.30 -15.43 -8.02
N GLY A 153 -11.40 -14.93 -9.25
CA GLY A 153 -10.64 -13.80 -9.78
C GLY A 153 -10.96 -12.44 -9.17
N GLY A 154 -10.71 -11.35 -9.88
CA GLY A 154 -11.11 -10.00 -9.46
C GLY A 154 -12.53 -9.65 -9.89
N PHE A 155 -13.25 -8.85 -9.10
CA PHE A 155 -14.63 -8.50 -9.40
C PHE A 155 -14.77 -7.24 -10.26
N ARG A 156 -14.00 -6.18 -9.96
CA ARG A 156 -14.19 -4.88 -10.62
C ARG A 156 -12.96 -4.01 -10.75
N ILE A 157 -12.98 -3.16 -11.79
CA ILE A 157 -12.08 -2.02 -12.01
C ILE A 157 -12.97 -0.84 -12.44
N GLY A 158 -13.20 0.10 -11.52
CA GLY A 158 -14.14 1.20 -11.72
C GLY A 158 -15.55 0.69 -12.00
N ASP A 159 -16.17 1.19 -13.07
CA ASP A 159 -17.51 0.77 -13.50
C ASP A 159 -17.54 -0.59 -14.23
N ASN A 160 -16.38 -1.14 -14.60
CA ASN A 160 -16.30 -2.49 -15.17
C ASN A 160 -16.43 -3.50 -14.03
N THR A 161 -17.59 -4.17 -13.95
CA THR A 161 -17.94 -5.14 -12.89
C THR A 161 -18.16 -6.53 -13.48
N GLY A 162 -18.22 -7.56 -12.62
CA GLY A 162 -18.41 -8.94 -13.06
C GLY A 162 -17.20 -9.54 -13.77
N LEU A 163 -15.99 -9.09 -13.43
CA LEU A 163 -14.75 -9.43 -14.12
C LEU A 163 -14.13 -10.78 -13.67
N ASN A 164 -14.83 -11.55 -12.82
CA ASN A 164 -14.30 -12.72 -12.11
C ASN A 164 -13.62 -13.76 -13.00
N ASN A 165 -14.04 -13.87 -14.25
CA ASN A 165 -13.51 -14.81 -15.25
C ASN A 165 -12.90 -14.09 -16.47
N SER A 166 -12.73 -12.78 -16.40
CA SER A 166 -12.30 -11.98 -17.55
C SER A 166 -10.81 -12.09 -17.82
N VAL A 167 -10.47 -12.34 -19.08
CA VAL A 167 -9.09 -12.24 -19.61
C VAL A 167 -8.83 -10.92 -20.31
N ASP A 168 -9.87 -10.10 -20.53
CA ASP A 168 -9.79 -8.80 -21.22
C ASP A 168 -9.32 -7.67 -20.28
N PHE A 169 -9.36 -7.93 -18.98
CA PHE A 169 -8.89 -7.03 -17.95
C PHE A 169 -7.87 -7.72 -17.06
N GLU A 170 -6.94 -6.94 -16.51
CA GLU A 170 -5.92 -7.43 -15.60
C GLU A 170 -5.73 -6.49 -14.41
N LYS A 171 -5.31 -7.11 -13.30
CA LYS A 171 -4.91 -6.45 -12.06
C LYS A 171 -3.39 -6.41 -11.98
N LEU A 172 -2.88 -5.31 -11.44
CA LEU A 172 -1.46 -5.08 -11.27
C LEU A 172 -1.20 -4.60 -9.85
N ILE A 173 -0.05 -5.00 -9.31
CA ILE A 173 0.50 -4.46 -8.08
C ILE A 173 1.86 -3.87 -8.40
N PHE A 174 2.05 -2.61 -8.03
CA PHE A 174 3.34 -1.96 -8.06
C PHE A 174 3.81 -1.68 -6.65
N VAL A 175 5.12 -1.71 -6.47
CA VAL A 175 5.77 -1.30 -5.23
C VAL A 175 6.71 -0.14 -5.54
N ASN A 176 6.75 0.82 -4.63
CA ASN A 176 7.81 1.81 -4.60
C ASN A 176 8.48 1.69 -3.25
N ALA A 177 9.81 1.81 -3.20
CA ALA A 177 10.58 1.76 -1.95
C ALA A 177 9.96 2.66 -0.88
N GLY A 178 9.24 3.71 -1.29
CA GLY A 178 8.40 4.53 -0.46
C GLY A 178 9.29 5.35 0.46
N ASN A 179 8.97 6.63 0.60
CA ASN A 179 9.44 7.35 1.79
C ASN A 179 8.63 6.81 2.97
N ALA A 180 8.76 5.53 3.30
CA ALA A 180 8.22 4.98 4.53
C ALA A 180 8.81 5.85 5.63
N VAL A 181 7.98 6.75 6.16
CA VAL A 181 8.37 7.61 7.27
C VAL A 181 8.91 6.65 8.31
N PRO A 182 10.19 6.76 8.72
CA PRO A 182 10.72 5.87 9.74
C PRO A 182 10.04 6.20 11.07
N GLU A 183 8.92 5.57 11.38
CA GLU A 183 8.39 5.59 12.73
C GLU A 183 8.80 4.28 13.40
N PRO A 184 10.02 4.30 13.98
CA PRO A 184 10.13 4.48 15.43
C PRO A 184 11.01 5.68 15.84
N ALA A 185 11.52 6.48 14.89
CA ALA A 185 12.34 7.64 15.22
C ALA A 185 11.51 8.82 15.76
N SER A 186 10.24 8.97 15.39
CA SER A 186 9.38 10.04 15.94
C SER A 186 9.21 9.91 17.46
N TRP A 187 9.01 8.68 17.95
CA TRP A 187 8.92 8.40 19.38
C TRP A 187 10.28 8.52 20.05
N ALA A 188 11.35 7.99 19.45
CA ALA A 188 12.69 8.11 20.02
C ALA A 188 13.18 9.57 20.07
N MET A 189 12.87 10.40 19.08
CA MET A 189 13.22 11.82 19.04
C MET A 189 12.31 12.65 19.95
N MET A 190 11.03 12.30 20.07
CA MET A 190 10.11 12.90 21.05
C MET A 190 10.54 12.56 22.47
N LEU A 191 10.85 11.30 22.77
CA LEU A 191 11.35 10.83 24.07
C LEU A 191 12.75 11.38 24.37
N ALA A 192 13.65 11.44 23.39
CA ALA A 192 14.96 12.07 23.55
C ALA A 192 14.83 13.58 23.80
N GLY A 193 13.94 14.27 23.06
CA GLY A 193 13.64 15.68 23.25
C GLY A 193 13.07 15.98 24.63
N PHE A 194 12.03 15.24 25.05
CA PHE A 194 11.44 15.40 26.39
C PHE A 194 12.39 14.94 27.50
N GLY A 195 13.19 13.90 27.28
CA GLY A 195 14.21 13.44 28.22
C GLY A 195 15.31 14.47 28.44
N LEU A 196 15.79 15.13 27.37
CA LEU A 196 16.77 16.22 27.46
C LEU A 196 16.20 17.46 28.17
N LEU A 197 14.96 17.84 27.89
CA LEU A 197 14.28 18.94 28.59
C LEU A 197 14.10 18.64 30.08
N GLY A 198 13.69 17.41 30.43
CA GLY A 198 13.58 16.96 31.83
C GLY A 198 14.92 16.97 32.57
N MET A 199 16.00 16.48 31.94
CA MET A 199 17.36 16.59 32.49
C MET A 199 17.79 18.04 32.68
N ALA A 200 17.45 18.93 31.72
CA ALA A 200 17.80 20.33 31.77
C ALA A 200 17.09 21.12 32.88
N ALA A 201 15.85 20.77 33.21
CA ALA A 201 15.11 21.32 34.34
C ALA A 201 15.68 20.81 35.68
N ARG A 202 16.01 19.51 35.78
CA ARG A 202 16.54 18.90 37.00
C ARG A 202 17.89 19.49 37.43
N ARG A 203 18.76 19.87 36.49
CA ARG A 203 20.06 20.52 36.82
C ARG A 203 19.90 21.94 37.40
N ARG A 204 18.78 22.63 37.16
CA ARG A 204 18.54 23.99 37.67
C ARG A 204 17.96 24.02 39.09
N ALA A 205 17.47 22.89 39.60
CA ALA A 205 16.93 22.80 40.96
C ALA A 205 17.99 22.75 42.08
N LYS A 206 19.29 22.87 41.76
CA LYS A 206 20.40 22.92 42.74
C LYS A 206 21.03 24.31 42.88
N VAL A 207 20.21 25.35 43.02
CA VAL A 207 20.67 26.63 43.59
C VAL A 207 19.70 27.04 44.68
N ALA A 208 19.89 26.49 45.88
CA ALA A 208 19.39 27.07 47.11
C ALA A 208 20.46 28.04 47.62
N PHE A 209 20.12 29.33 47.72
CA PHE A 209 20.91 30.34 48.40
C PHE A 209 20.67 30.23 49.92
N ALA A 210 21.78 30.34 50.66
CA ALA A 210 21.97 30.63 52.10
C ALA A 210 21.04 29.93 53.11
#